data_AF-R3WVD9-F1
#
_entry.id   AF-R3WVD9-F1
#
_cell.length_a   1.000
_cell.length_b   1.000
_cell.length_c   1.000
_cell.angle_alpha   90.00
_cell.angle_beta   90.00
_cell.angle_gamma   90.00
#
_symmetry.space_group_name_H-M   'P 1'
#
loop_
_entity.id
_entity.type
_entity.pdbx_description
1 polymer ?
#
loop_
_entity_poly.entity_id
_entity_poly.type
_entity_poly.pdbx_seq_one_letter_code
_entity_poly.pdbx_strand_id
1 'polypeptide(L)'
;MTEQITETTKEKSKFESTIHVFRAMKRMTQQELADKVGASRQTIIQLERNRYNPSLLLAHKIAAVFEVPIEQIFAFKEGDDENV
;
A
#
# COMPACT_ATOMS: atom_id res chain seq x y z
N MET A 1 -8.67 -1.46 -36.61
CA MET A 1 -7.73 -2.11 -35.68
C MET A 1 -7.36 -1.06 -34.65
N THR A 2 -8.13 -0.99 -33.57
CA THR A 2 -7.86 -0.05 -32.48
C THR A 2 -7.93 -0.90 -31.23
N GLU A 3 -6.76 -1.17 -30.67
CA GLU A 3 -6.59 -1.94 -29.44
C GLU A 3 -7.28 -1.18 -28.31
N GLN A 4 -8.33 -1.78 -27.77
CA GLN A 4 -8.91 -1.37 -26.50
C GLN A 4 -7.90 -1.74 -25.42
N ILE A 5 -7.20 -0.75 -24.88
CA ILE A 5 -6.42 -0.92 -23.65
C ILE A 5 -7.44 -1.20 -22.55
N THR A 6 -7.41 -2.42 -22.02
CA THR A 6 -8.29 -2.88 -20.96
C THR A 6 -7.99 -2.12 -19.68
N GLU A 7 -8.87 -1.17 -19.33
CA GLU A 7 -8.96 -0.65 -17.97
C GLU A 7 -9.37 -1.80 -17.05
N THR A 8 -8.39 -2.40 -16.38
CA THR A 8 -8.64 -3.40 -15.36
C THR A 8 -9.20 -2.66 -14.14
N THR A 9 -10.48 -2.86 -13.87
CA THR A 9 -11.18 -2.46 -12.64
C THR A 9 -10.48 -3.07 -11.42
N LYS A 10 -9.52 -2.33 -10.86
CA LYS A 10 -8.86 -2.68 -9.59
C LYS A 10 -9.85 -2.46 -8.45
N GLU A 11 -10.20 -3.53 -7.74
CA GLU A 11 -10.94 -3.46 -6.48
C GLU A 11 -10.29 -2.42 -5.55
N LYS A 12 -11.11 -1.53 -4.98
CA LYS A 12 -10.67 -0.58 -3.96
C LYS A 12 -10.18 -1.38 -2.75
N SER A 13 -9.04 -1.01 -2.16
CA SER A 13 -8.56 -1.67 -0.95
C SER A 13 -9.50 -1.39 0.23
N LYS A 14 -9.72 -2.41 1.08
CA LYS A 14 -10.48 -2.30 2.34
C LYS A 14 -9.71 -1.61 3.48
N PHE A 15 -8.67 -0.85 3.15
CA PHE A 15 -7.83 -0.13 4.10
C PHE A 15 -7.33 1.18 3.50
N GLU A 16 -6.92 2.08 4.39
CA GLU A 16 -6.22 3.33 4.08
C GLU A 16 -4.72 3.20 4.43
N SER A 17 -3.85 3.57 3.50
CA SER A 17 -2.40 3.54 3.66
C SER A 17 -1.83 4.89 4.10
N THR A 18 -1.06 4.90 5.19
CA THR A 18 -0.33 6.07 5.70
C THR A 18 1.17 6.03 5.38
N ILE A 19 1.61 5.12 4.48
CA ILE A 19 3.03 4.96 4.08
C ILE A 19 3.67 6.31 3.72
N HIS A 20 2.96 7.17 2.99
CA HIS A 20 3.45 8.47 2.56
C HIS A 20 3.79 9.39 3.75
N VAL A 21 3.04 9.31 4.85
CA VAL A 21 3.26 10.07 6.08
C VAL A 21 4.56 9.60 6.74
N PHE A 22 4.71 8.30 6.97
CA PHE A 22 5.90 7.73 7.57
C PHE A 22 7.16 7.95 6.72
N ARG A 23 7.04 7.87 5.40
CA ARG A 23 8.14 8.23 4.49
C ARG A 23 8.55 9.68 4.63
N ALA A 24 7.59 10.61 4.68
CA ALA A 24 7.89 12.03 4.86
C ALA A 24 8.59 12.30 6.20
N MET A 25 8.14 11.66 7.29
CA MET A 25 8.77 11.76 8.61
C MET A 25 10.22 11.25 8.60
N LYS A 26 10.51 10.17 7.87
CA LYS A 26 11.86 9.62 7.70
C LYS A 26 12.65 10.24 6.53
N ARG A 27 12.14 11.28 5.86
CA ARG A 27 12.72 11.89 4.65
C ARG A 27 13.09 10.87 3.56
N MET A 28 12.26 9.86 3.38
CA MET A 28 12.49 8.71 2.51
C MET A 28 11.69 8.83 1.20
N THR A 29 12.34 8.59 0.07
CA THR A 29 11.70 8.47 -1.25
C THR A 29 10.97 7.13 -1.39
N GLN A 30 10.11 7.03 -2.41
CA GLN A 30 9.43 5.76 -2.73
C GLN A 30 10.42 4.67 -3.18
N GLN A 31 11.50 5.05 -3.87
CA GLN A 31 12.52 4.12 -4.33
C GLN A 31 13.28 3.53 -3.15
N GLU A 32 13.71 4.37 -2.20
CA GLU A 32 14.42 3.90 -1.01
C GLU A 32 13.59 2.95 -0.15
N LEU A 33 12.27 3.19 -0.02
CA LEU A 33 11.39 2.24 0.64
C LEU A 33 11.30 0.92 -0.13
N ALA A 34 11.11 0.99 -1.45
CA ALA A 34 11.06 -0.17 -2.34
C ALA A 34 12.30 -1.05 -2.20
N ASP A 35 13.49 -0.44 -2.23
CA ASP A 35 14.77 -1.12 -2.09
C ASP A 35 14.88 -1.83 -0.72
N LYS A 36 14.46 -1.17 0.36
CA LYS A 36 14.49 -1.74 1.72
C LYS A 36 13.56 -2.94 1.91
N VAL A 37 12.39 -2.94 1.25
CA VAL A 37 11.41 -4.04 1.40
C VAL A 37 11.50 -5.10 0.31
N GLY A 38 12.37 -4.90 -0.69
CA GLY A 38 12.53 -5.79 -1.83
C GLY A 38 11.29 -5.79 -2.74
N ALA A 39 10.72 -4.61 -3.01
CA ALA A 39 9.58 -4.42 -3.90
C ALA A 39 9.92 -3.42 -5.01
N SER A 40 9.09 -3.37 -6.05
CA SER A 40 9.25 -2.32 -7.07
C SER A 40 8.78 -0.97 -6.54
N ARG A 41 9.36 0.14 -7.04
CA ARG A 41 8.84 1.48 -6.76
C ARG A 41 7.36 1.62 -7.13
N GLN A 42 6.93 0.96 -8.21
CA GLN A 42 5.53 0.95 -8.63
C GLN A 42 4.64 0.28 -7.58
N THR A 43 5.11 -0.78 -6.91
CA THR A 43 4.39 -1.41 -5.80
C THR A 43 4.14 -0.40 -4.68
N ILE A 44 5.16 0.37 -4.28
CA ILE A 44 5.02 1.42 -3.26
C ILE A 44 4.00 2.49 -3.69
N ILE A 45 4.07 2.95 -4.95
CA ILE A 45 3.10 3.92 -5.50
C ILE A 45 1.67 3.39 -5.44
N GLN A 46 1.46 2.12 -5.77
CA GLN A 46 0.12 1.52 -5.76
C GLN A 46 -0.40 1.34 -4.33
N LEU A 47 0.48 1.01 -3.37
CA LEU A 47 0.13 0.93 -1.95
C LEU A 47 -0.23 2.29 -1.36
N GLU A 48 0.52 3.34 -1.66
CA GLU A 48 0.20 4.71 -1.22
C GLU A 48 -1.10 5.26 -1.81
N ARG A 49 -1.50 4.72 -2.97
CA ARG A 49 -2.75 5.09 -3.64
C ARG A 49 -3.91 4.16 -3.29
N ASN A 50 -3.74 3.23 -2.35
CA ASN A 50 -4.80 2.29 -1.94
C ASN A 50 -5.37 1.47 -3.13
N ARG A 51 -4.49 1.13 -4.10
CA ARG A 51 -4.85 0.42 -5.35
C ARG A 51 -4.43 -1.04 -5.35
N TYR A 52 -3.94 -1.56 -4.23
CA TYR A 52 -3.41 -2.91 -4.12
C TYR A 52 -3.41 -3.33 -2.65
N ASN A 53 -3.87 -4.54 -2.38
CA ASN A 53 -3.76 -5.14 -1.05
C ASN A 53 -2.39 -5.81 -0.89
N PRO A 54 -1.51 -5.31 0.01
CA PRO A 54 -0.21 -5.94 0.22
C PRO A 54 -0.37 -7.37 0.73
N SER A 55 0.58 -8.24 0.37
CA SER A 55 0.74 -9.48 1.12
C SER A 55 1.15 -9.16 2.57
N LEU A 56 0.80 -10.05 3.50
CA LEU A 56 1.19 -9.89 4.91
C LEU A 56 2.70 -9.69 5.08
N LEU A 57 3.51 -10.41 4.30
CA LEU A 57 4.97 -10.27 4.33
C LEU A 57 5.42 -8.86 3.89
N LEU A 58 4.82 -8.29 2.85
CA LEU A 58 5.16 -6.94 2.40
C LEU A 58 4.71 -5.90 3.43
N ALA A 59 3.51 -6.04 3.99
CA ALA A 59 3.01 -5.17 5.05
C ALA A 59 3.94 -5.20 6.28
N HIS A 60 4.34 -6.39 6.72
CA HIS A 60 5.28 -6.59 7.81
C HIS A 60 6.65 -5.95 7.53
N LYS A 61 7.20 -6.10 6.32
CA LYS A 61 8.47 -5.46 5.95
C LYS A 61 8.39 -3.93 5.99
N ILE A 62 7.29 -3.35 5.51
CA ILE A 62 7.08 -1.90 5.54
C ILE A 62 6.95 -1.42 7.00
N ALA A 63 6.20 -2.15 7.83
CA ALA A 63 6.09 -1.94 9.26
C ALA A 63 7.46 -1.94 9.97
N ALA A 64 8.30 -2.93 9.66
CA ALA A 64 9.64 -3.02 10.20
C ALA A 64 10.55 -1.83 9.79
N VAL A 65 10.43 -1.30 8.57
CA VAL A 65 11.20 -0.13 8.12
C VAL A 65 10.81 1.14 8.90
N PHE A 66 9.53 1.28 9.24
CA PHE A 66 9.03 2.43 9.99
C PHE A 66 9.04 2.25 11.50
N GLU A 67 9.32 1.04 11.99
CA GLU A 67 9.36 0.70 13.42
C GLU A 67 8.01 0.94 14.12
N VAL A 68 6.92 0.62 13.42
CA VAL A 68 5.55 0.74 13.92
C VAL A 68 4.75 -0.53 13.61
N PRO A 69 3.65 -0.80 14.34
CA PRO A 69 2.72 -1.87 14.00
C PRO A 69 2.10 -1.71 12.60
N ILE A 70 1.69 -2.83 12.00
CA ILE A 70 1.06 -2.85 10.66
C ILE A 70 -0.20 -1.98 10.64
N GLU A 71 -0.97 -1.99 11.72
CA GLU A 71 -2.24 -1.28 11.92
C GLU A 71 -2.07 0.25 11.89
N GLN A 72 -0.88 0.77 12.20
CA GLN A 72 -0.60 2.21 12.05
C GLN A 72 -0.37 2.61 10.59
N ILE A 73 0.09 1.66 9.77
CA ILE A 73 0.39 1.89 8.35
C ILE A 73 -0.84 1.63 7.49
N PHE A 74 -1.59 0.60 7.83
CA PHE A 74 -2.78 0.15 7.11
C PHE A 74 -3.96 0.15 8.07
N ALA A 75 -4.77 1.21 8.00
CA ALA A 75 -5.97 1.35 8.80
C ALA A 75 -7.13 0.64 8.08
N PHE A 76 -7.56 -0.50 8.63
CA PHE A 76 -8.73 -1.23 8.15
C PHE A 76 -10.00 -0.58 8.74
N LYS A 77 -10.99 -0.34 7.89
CA LYS A 77 -12.33 0.08 8.37
C LYS A 77 -13.15 -1.18 8.59
N GLU A 78 -13.41 -1.54 9.84
CA GLU A 78 -14.46 -2.49 10.17
C GLU A 78 -15.81 -1.80 9.91
N GLY A 79 -16.57 -2.23 8.88
CA GLY A 79 -17.89 -1.64 8.61
C GLY A 79 -18.52 -1.86 7.24
N ASP A 80 -17.82 -2.35 6.22
CA ASP A 80 -18.40 -2.53 4.87
C ASP A 80 -18.86 -3.98 4.58
N ASP A 81 -19.24 -4.74 5.61
CA ASP A 81 -20.12 -5.91 5.44
C ASP A 81 -21.56 -5.44 5.71
N GLU A 82 -22.23 -4.89 4.69
CA GLU A 82 -23.68 -4.63 4.68
C GLU A 82 -24.51 -5.95 4.61
N ASN A 83 -24.16 -6.96 5.42
CA ASN A 83 -24.95 -8.18 5.61
C ASN A 83 -24.86 -8.68 7.07
N VAL A 84 -25.14 -7.79 8.03
CA VAL A 84 -25.52 -8.17 9.40
C VAL A 84 -27.02 -7.98 9.56
#